data_AF-A0A376TYS7-F1
#
_entry.id   AF-A0A376TYS7-F1
#
_cell.length_a   1.000
_cell.length_b   1.000
_cell.length_c   1.000
_cell.angle_alpha   90.00
_cell.angle_beta   90.00
_cell.angle_gamma   90.00
#
_symmetry.space_group_name_H-M   'P 1'
#
loop_
_entity.id
_entity.type
_entity.pdbx_description
1 polymer ?
#
loop_
_entity_poly.entity_id
_entity_poly.type
_entity_poly.pdbx_seq_one_letter_code
_entity_poly.pdbx_strand_id
1 'polypeptide(L)'
;MTVYDPQDVEFKCTCSRERCADALKTLPDEEVDSILAEDGEIDMHCDYCGNHYLFNAMDIAEIPQQRVSGRSASSLMSMSGREGSAGFYDVMA
;
A
#
# COMPACT_ATOMS: atom_id res chain seq x y z
N MET A 1 43.25 -25.24 -21.66
CA MET A 1 42.11 -24.95 -20.79
C MET A 1 42.63 -24.08 -19.67
N THR A 2 42.18 -22.84 -19.60
CA THR A 2 42.68 -21.86 -18.61
C THR A 2 41.61 -21.70 -17.54
N VAL A 3 41.99 -21.83 -16.27
CA VAL A 3 41.13 -21.66 -15.10
C VAL A 3 41.57 -20.38 -14.39
N TYR A 4 40.59 -19.59 -13.92
CA TYR A 4 40.82 -18.32 -13.22
C TYR A 4 40.74 -18.48 -11.71
N ASP A 5 41.26 -17.49 -10.99
CA ASP A 5 41.20 -17.44 -9.54
C ASP A 5 39.74 -17.44 -9.04
N PRO A 6 39.45 -18.19 -7.97
CA PRO A 6 38.12 -18.24 -7.39
C PRO A 6 37.72 -16.85 -6.87
N GLN A 7 36.45 -16.52 -7.01
CA GLN A 7 35.85 -15.31 -6.45
C GLN A 7 34.92 -15.73 -5.31
N ASP A 8 35.04 -15.05 -4.18
CA ASP A 8 34.13 -15.26 -3.06
C ASP A 8 32.74 -14.72 -3.41
N VAL A 9 31.73 -15.53 -3.11
CA VAL A 9 30.32 -15.18 -3.32
C VAL A 9 29.65 -15.11 -1.97
N GLU A 10 29.10 -13.94 -1.67
CA GLU A 10 28.33 -13.70 -0.45
C GLU A 10 26.93 -13.17 -0.78
N PHE A 11 26.00 -13.42 0.14
CA PHE A 11 24.68 -12.81 0.08
C PHE A 11 24.78 -11.35 0.54
N LYS A 12 24.24 -10.43 -0.26
CA LYS A 12 24.17 -9.00 0.08
C LYS A 12 22.80 -8.43 -0.24
N CYS A 13 22.03 -8.13 0.79
CA CYS A 13 20.77 -7.39 0.64
C CYS A 13 21.05 -5.88 0.53
N THR A 14 20.23 -5.18 -0.24
CA THR A 14 20.32 -3.73 -0.45
C THR A 14 19.11 -2.97 0.10
N CYS A 15 18.36 -3.61 1.00
CA CYS A 15 17.28 -2.96 1.73
C CYS A 15 17.84 -1.80 2.58
N SER A 16 17.03 -0.75 2.73
CA SER A 16 17.33 0.37 3.62
C SER A 16 16.02 0.93 4.16
N ARG A 17 16.10 1.68 5.27
CA ARG A 17 14.93 2.36 5.85
C ARG A 17 14.25 3.29 4.82
N GLU A 18 15.03 4.00 4.00
CA GLU A 18 14.50 4.88 2.95
C GLU A 18 13.70 4.12 1.90
N ARG A 19 14.19 2.96 1.46
CA ARG A 19 13.46 2.10 0.49
C ARG A 19 12.17 1.56 1.09
N CYS A 20 12.18 1.20 2.36
CA CYS A 20 11.00 0.78 3.10
C CYS A 20 10.00 1.94 3.27
N ALA A 21 10.48 3.15 3.57
CA ALA A 21 9.65 4.35 3.62
C ALA A 21 9.02 4.67 2.26
N ASP A 22 9.75 4.50 1.16
CA ASP A 22 9.22 4.66 -0.19
C ASP A 22 8.11 3.63 -0.51
N ALA A 23 8.23 2.41 0.00
CA ALA A 23 7.16 1.42 -0.11
C ALA A 23 5.91 1.83 0.68
N LEU A 24 6.06 2.36 1.91
CA LEU A 24 4.94 2.87 2.70
C LEU A 24 4.17 3.99 2.00
N LYS A 25 4.83 4.83 1.20
CA LYS A 25 4.17 5.90 0.42
C LYS A 25 3.14 5.38 -0.59
N THR A 26 3.21 4.10 -0.94
CA THR A 26 2.29 3.49 -1.91
C THR A 26 0.96 3.04 -1.31
N LEU A 27 0.89 2.93 0.03
CA LEU A 27 -0.31 2.54 0.75
C LEU A 27 -1.29 3.73 0.90
N PRO A 28 -2.62 3.49 0.96
CA PRO A 28 -3.62 4.51 1.28
C PRO A 28 -3.40 5.20 2.64
N ASP A 29 -3.87 6.45 2.79
CA ASP A 29 -3.70 7.23 4.03
C ASP A 29 -4.41 6.54 5.17
N GLU A 30 -5.67 6.20 4.92
CA GLU A 30 -6.56 5.53 5.85
C GLU A 30 -5.99 4.22 6.39
N GLU A 31 -5.23 3.47 5.57
CA GLU A 31 -4.62 2.21 5.98
C GLU A 31 -3.47 2.48 6.96
N VAL A 32 -2.55 3.38 6.60
CA VAL A 32 -1.42 3.77 7.45
C VAL A 32 -1.91 4.37 8.77
N ASP A 33 -2.90 5.26 8.71
CA ASP A 33 -3.47 5.91 9.90
C ASP A 33 -4.19 4.91 10.80
N SER A 34 -4.89 3.93 10.23
CA SER A 34 -5.57 2.90 11.01
C SER A 34 -4.60 2.03 11.80
N ILE A 35 -3.49 1.61 11.17
CA ILE A 35 -2.45 0.81 11.83
C ILE A 35 -1.79 1.63 12.95
N LEU A 36 -1.47 2.90 12.69
CA LEU A 36 -0.91 3.78 13.73
C LEU A 36 -1.88 4.02 14.89
N ALA A 37 -3.19 4.05 14.65
CA ALA A 37 -4.18 4.22 15.70
C ALA A 37 -4.34 2.97 16.58
N GLU A 38 -4.19 1.77 16.00
CA GLU A 38 -4.34 0.50 16.69
C GLU A 38 -3.06 0.05 17.40
N ASP A 39 -1.93 0.09 16.69
CA ASP A 39 -0.65 -0.48 17.14
C ASP A 39 0.39 0.58 17.54
N GLY A 40 0.19 1.84 17.15
CA GLY A 40 1.11 2.97 17.45
C GLY A 40 2.36 3.04 16.57
N GLU A 41 2.72 1.94 15.91
CA GLU A 41 3.84 1.82 15.00
C GLU A 41 3.58 0.79 13.90
N ILE A 42 4.35 0.88 12.81
CA ILE A 42 4.31 -0.05 11.69
C ILE A 42 5.64 -0.81 11.65
N ASP A 43 5.60 -2.14 11.81
CA ASP A 43 6.76 -3.02 11.63
C ASP A 43 6.83 -3.56 10.20
N MET A 44 7.79 -3.05 9.42
CA MET A 44 8.04 -3.54 8.06
C MET A 44 9.20 -4.53 8.03
N HIS A 45 8.93 -5.73 7.50
CA HIS A 45 9.92 -6.77 7.27
C HIS A 45 10.41 -6.79 5.83
N CYS A 46 11.72 -7.00 5.63
CA CYS A 46 12.28 -7.24 4.29
C CYS A 46 12.23 -8.72 3.92
N ASP A 47 11.45 -9.08 2.89
CA ASP A 47 11.29 -10.48 2.44
C ASP A 47 12.60 -11.21 2.03
N TYR A 48 13.67 -10.46 1.77
CA TYR A 48 14.95 -11.03 1.32
C TYR A 48 15.93 -11.32 2.46
N CYS A 49 16.10 -10.39 3.41
CA CYS A 49 17.08 -10.54 4.49
C CYS A 49 16.44 -10.67 5.88
N GLY A 50 15.15 -10.38 5.98
CA GLY A 50 14.39 -10.40 7.20
C GLY A 50 14.65 -9.27 8.18
N ASN A 51 15.28 -8.17 7.74
CA ASN A 51 15.44 -6.99 8.58
C ASN A 51 14.09 -6.34 8.87
N HIS A 52 13.95 -5.84 10.10
CA HIS A 52 12.77 -5.12 10.58
C HIS A 52 13.04 -3.61 10.59
N TYR A 53 12.06 -2.84 10.13
CA TYR A 53 12.08 -1.39 10.13
C TYR A 53 10.79 -0.86 10.76
N LEU A 54 10.90 -0.33 11.98
CA LEU A 54 9.79 0.25 12.72
C LEU A 54 9.58 1.71 12.32
N PHE A 55 8.34 2.09 12.05
CA PHE A 55 7.93 3.46 11.74
C PHE A 55 6.83 3.90 12.70
N ASN A 56 7.08 4.95 13.48
CA ASN A 56 6.07 5.56 14.35
C ASN A 56 5.40 6.76 13.66
N ALA A 57 4.42 7.36 14.33
CA ALA A 57 3.70 8.53 13.79
C ALA A 57 4.61 9.71 13.41
N MET A 58 5.74 9.93 14.12
CA MET A 58 6.70 10.99 13.77
C MET A 58 7.45 10.64 12.48
N ASP A 59 7.91 9.39 12.36
CA ASP A 59 8.58 8.92 11.14
C ASP A 59 7.65 9.06 9.93
N ILE A 60 6.39 8.65 10.06
CA ILE A 60 5.39 8.76 8.98
C ILE A 60 5.13 10.22 8.59
N ALA A 61 5.13 11.14 9.56
CA ALA A 61 4.97 12.57 9.29
C ALA A 61 6.15 13.20 8.53
N GLU A 62 7.37 12.64 8.66
CA GLU A 62 8.55 13.10 7.93
C GLU A 62 8.65 12.54 6.50
N ILE A 63 7.90 11.48 6.18
CA ILE A 63 7.92 10.85 4.86
C ILE A 63 7.12 11.72 3.85
N PRO A 64 7.75 12.22 2.77
CA PRO A 64 7.05 12.99 1.75
C PRO A 64 5.99 12.14 1.07
N GLN A 65 4.72 12.53 1.20
CA GLN A 65 3.62 11.76 0.65
C GLN A 65 3.45 12.02 -0.84
N GLN A 66 3.97 11.10 -1.65
CA GLN A 66 3.77 11.07 -3.09
C GLN A 66 2.87 9.89 -3.45
N ARG A 67 1.62 9.99 -3.02
CA ARG A 67 0.60 8.95 -3.23
C ARG A 67 0.23 8.93 -4.71
N VAL A 68 0.70 7.91 -5.42
CA VAL A 68 0.28 7.68 -6.81
C VAL A 68 -1.21 7.36 -6.75
N SER A 69 -2.04 8.28 -7.24
CA SER A 69 -3.48 8.08 -7.43
C SER A 69 -3.70 6.98 -8.46
N GLY A 70 -3.60 5.74 -8.01
CA GLY A 70 -3.93 4.54 -8.76
C GLY A 70 -5.42 4.51 -9.01
N ARG A 71 -5.81 5.00 -10.19
CA ARG A 71 -7.14 4.84 -10.77
C ARG A 71 -7.57 3.36 -10.66
N SER A 72 -8.50 3.05 -9.76
CA SER A 72 -9.26 1.80 -9.84
C SER A 72 -10.76 2.11 -9.74
N ALA A 73 -11.43 1.75 -10.84
CA ALA A 73 -12.86 1.50 -11.04
C ALA A 73 -13.90 2.46 -10.40
N SER A 74 -14.18 3.58 -11.07
CA SER A 74 -15.57 4.07 -11.16
C SER A 74 -15.78 4.87 -12.45
N SER A 75 -15.70 4.18 -13.58
CA SER A 75 -16.27 4.68 -14.83
C SER A 75 -17.59 3.95 -15.04
N LEU A 76 -18.66 4.75 -15.18
CA LEU A 76 -20.05 4.41 -15.47
C LEU A 76 -20.98 4.11 -14.28
N MET A 77 -21.30 5.16 -13.52
CA MET A 77 -22.68 5.34 -13.05
C MET A 77 -23.03 6.84 -13.05
N SER A 78 -23.15 7.39 -14.25
CA SER A 78 -23.75 8.71 -14.47
C SER A 78 -25.23 8.52 -14.81
N MET A 79 -26.07 8.84 -13.82
CA MET A 79 -27.38 9.52 -13.94
C MET A 79 -28.42 8.89 -14.88
N SER A 80 -29.60 8.46 -14.42
CA SER A 80 -30.62 9.38 -13.88
C SER A 80 -31.86 8.59 -13.48
N GLY A 81 -32.33 8.77 -12.25
CA GLY A 81 -33.57 8.17 -11.74
C GLY A 81 -34.18 9.08 -10.68
N ARG A 82 -34.91 10.09 -11.16
CA ARG A 82 -35.75 11.00 -10.37
C ARG A 82 -36.91 10.22 -9.74
N GLU A 83 -37.08 10.39 -8.43
CA GLU A 83 -38.33 10.49 -7.66
C GLU A 83 -39.63 9.98 -8.30
N GLY A 84 -40.32 9.05 -7.63
CA GLY A 84 -41.71 8.71 -7.97
C GLY A 84 -42.27 7.50 -7.24
N SER A 85 -42.78 7.72 -6.03
CA SER A 85 -43.63 6.77 -5.29
C SER A 85 -44.99 6.60 -5.99
N ALA A 86 -45.30 5.39 -6.49
CA ALA A 86 -46.65 4.81 -6.56
C ALA A 86 -46.62 3.43 -7.26
N GLY A 87 -47.26 2.42 -6.64
CA GLY A 87 -47.83 1.26 -7.35
C GLY A 87 -46.90 0.06 -7.56
N PHE A 88 -46.67 -0.73 -6.51
CA PHE A 88 -46.00 -2.05 -6.59
C PHE A 88 -46.96 -3.25 -6.69
N TYR A 89 -48.28 -3.03 -6.82
CA TYR A 89 -49.23 -4.13 -6.94
C TYR A 89 -50.27 -3.85 -8.03
N ASP A 90 -49.95 -4.21 -9.27
CA ASP A 90 -50.86 -4.84 -10.24
C ASP A 90 -50.05 -5.25 -11.49
N VAL A 91 -50.45 -6.28 -12.23
CA VAL A 91 -49.76 -6.91 -13.38
C VAL A 91 -48.78 -8.05 -13.04
N MET A 92 -49.35 -9.12 -12.48
CA MET A 92 -49.08 -10.53 -12.85
C MET A 92 -50.17 -11.42 -12.20
N ALA A 93 -51.42 -11.23 -12.62
CA ALA A 93 -52.54 -12.17 -12.46
C ALA A 93 -53.67 -11.80 -13.44
#